data_AF-A0A2P5GJ17-F1
#
_entry.id   AF-A0A2P5GJ17-F1
#
_cell.length_a   1.000
_cell.length_b   1.000
_cell.length_c   1.000
_cell.angle_alpha   90.00
_cell.angle_beta   90.00
_cell.angle_gamma   90.00
#
_symmetry.space_group_name_H-M   'P 1'
#
loop_
_entity.id
_entity.type
_entity.pdbx_description
1 polymer ?
#
loop_
_entity_poly.entity_id
_entity_poly.type
_entity_poly.pdbx_seq_one_letter_code
_entity_poly.pdbx_strand_id
1 'polypeptide(L)'
;MSKTRYDRFPEVVIPGFNSQAWNGWESIMAELNARLADGVRTVLVIDCYPGVRLNELQTALLTGINPVLTLNVETAQKNAQALHDLLARNLTDDRVFGVLSCHQLDEFFEDARLNALRAQVEQTQSGLIVIYGPGASLVHPGDVLIYADMPRWELQQRMRSGELGNWGAENQNEDMLRRYKRAFFVEWRVFDRHKTPLLKKMDYLLDTTIADAPAMVSGEALRAGLEQTTCRPFRVMPFFDPGVWGGQWMKNTFDLDPTAPNYAWCFDCVPEENSLLLRFGAVRIEIPSQDLVLLYPRSLLGEKVHARFGTEFPIRFDFLDTVGGQNLSFQVHPVTEYIQQQFGMHYTQDESYYILDAQPGATVYLGTKTGTQPQEMLADLEAAQRGEKSFDDVRFVNAIPARKHDHFLIPAGTVHCSGAGTMVLEISATPYIFTFKLWDWDRLGMDGLPRPVHLEHGKQVIDWQRDTAWVMNNLVNRIEPLEEGDGWREERTGLHEREFIETRRHWFTAPVTHHTHGGVNVLNLIEGEEARVESPGGAFEPFIVHYAETFIIPASVGEYRISPWGKGMNQQLATIKAWVRG
;
A
#
# COMPACT_ATOMS: atom_id res chain seq x y z
N MET A 1 -19.48 -25.06 -8.89
CA MET A 1 -18.89 -23.86 -8.28
C MET A 1 -18.57 -22.91 -9.41
N SER A 2 -19.19 -21.72 -9.45
CA SER A 2 -18.81 -20.70 -10.42
C SER A 2 -17.39 -20.26 -10.09
N LYS A 3 -16.46 -20.39 -11.04
CA LYS A 3 -15.10 -19.85 -10.91
C LYS A 3 -15.25 -18.34 -10.62
N THR A 4 -14.61 -17.84 -9.56
CA THR A 4 -14.62 -16.40 -9.28
C THR A 4 -14.09 -15.64 -10.50
N ARG A 5 -14.55 -14.40 -10.68
CA ARG A 5 -14.06 -13.52 -11.74
C ARG A 5 -13.20 -12.38 -11.22
N TYR A 6 -13.09 -12.25 -9.91
CA TYR A 6 -12.17 -11.30 -9.30
C TYR A 6 -10.74 -11.62 -9.77
N ASP A 7 -10.12 -10.67 -10.46
CA ASP A 7 -8.75 -10.78 -10.94
C ASP A 7 -7.77 -10.46 -9.80
N ARG A 8 -7.00 -11.46 -9.39
CA ARG A 8 -5.96 -11.34 -8.35
C ARG A 8 -4.63 -10.87 -8.88
N PHE A 9 -4.42 -10.91 -10.19
CA PHE A 9 -3.16 -10.55 -10.84
C PHE A 9 -3.42 -9.59 -12.01
N PRO A 10 -4.13 -8.47 -11.78
CA PRO A 10 -4.41 -7.53 -12.83
C PRO A 10 -3.11 -6.96 -13.38
N GLU A 11 -2.99 -6.90 -14.71
CA GLU A 11 -1.80 -6.42 -15.39
C GLU A 11 -2.13 -5.35 -16.43
N VAL A 12 -1.22 -4.40 -16.60
CA VAL A 12 -1.28 -3.41 -17.67
C VAL A 12 -0.41 -3.90 -18.82
N VAL A 13 -1.05 -4.22 -19.95
CA VAL A 13 -0.35 -4.58 -21.20
C VAL A 13 0.25 -3.34 -21.84
N ILE A 14 1.56 -3.39 -22.11
CA ILE A 14 2.35 -2.29 -22.67
C ILE A 14 2.73 -2.60 -24.12
N PRO A 15 1.94 -2.13 -25.11
CA PRO A 15 2.29 -2.27 -26.53
C PRO A 15 3.52 -1.43 -26.90
N GLY A 16 4.22 -1.86 -27.96
CA GLY A 16 5.36 -1.15 -28.54
C GLY A 16 6.73 -1.51 -27.95
N PHE A 17 6.77 -2.26 -26.85
CA PHE A 17 7.99 -2.59 -26.11
C PHE A 17 8.18 -4.11 -25.90
N ASN A 18 7.63 -4.93 -26.80
CA ASN A 18 7.54 -6.39 -26.64
C ASN A 18 8.90 -7.11 -26.57
N SER A 19 9.99 -6.48 -27.04
CA SER A 19 11.35 -7.02 -27.07
C SER A 19 12.30 -6.30 -26.10
N GLN A 20 11.76 -5.51 -25.18
CA GLN A 20 12.52 -4.67 -24.25
C GLN A 20 12.48 -5.20 -22.82
N ALA A 21 12.12 -6.48 -22.67
CA ALA A 21 12.05 -7.17 -21.40
C ALA A 21 12.56 -8.62 -21.56
N TRP A 22 13.21 -9.12 -20.51
CA TRP A 22 13.94 -10.37 -20.45
C TRP A 22 13.54 -11.14 -19.18
N ASN A 23 13.41 -12.46 -19.27
CA ASN A 23 12.97 -13.30 -18.16
C ASN A 23 14.03 -14.36 -17.83
N GLY A 24 14.39 -14.48 -16.57
CA GLY A 24 15.42 -15.37 -16.05
C GLY A 24 16.86 -14.91 -16.33
N TRP A 25 17.78 -15.41 -15.51
CA TRP A 25 19.20 -15.01 -15.54
C TRP A 25 19.87 -15.19 -16.91
N GLU A 26 19.58 -16.26 -17.64
CA GLU A 26 20.19 -16.53 -18.95
C GLU A 26 19.92 -15.41 -19.97
N SER A 27 18.67 -14.99 -20.11
CA SER A 27 18.29 -13.95 -21.08
C SER A 27 18.78 -12.56 -20.65
N ILE A 28 18.78 -12.29 -19.34
CA ILE A 28 19.32 -11.06 -18.76
C ILE A 28 20.83 -10.97 -19.02
N MET A 29 21.59 -12.04 -18.77
CA MET A 29 23.02 -12.08 -19.03
C MET A 29 23.34 -11.92 -20.52
N ALA A 30 22.54 -12.52 -21.41
CA ALA A 30 22.73 -12.36 -22.85
C ALA A 30 22.60 -10.88 -23.29
N GLU A 31 21.57 -10.19 -22.78
CA GLU A 31 21.38 -8.75 -23.01
C GLU A 31 22.53 -7.92 -22.44
N LEU A 32 22.92 -8.16 -21.19
CA LEU A 32 23.99 -7.38 -20.56
C LEU A 32 25.34 -7.63 -21.23
N ASN A 33 25.66 -8.86 -21.61
CA ASN A 33 26.90 -9.15 -22.34
C ASN A 33 26.92 -8.43 -23.69
N ALA A 34 25.79 -8.36 -24.40
CA ALA A 34 25.69 -7.57 -25.63
C ALA A 34 25.86 -6.07 -25.38
N ARG A 35 25.24 -5.53 -24.31
CA ARG A 35 25.31 -4.11 -23.94
C ARG A 35 26.69 -3.67 -23.47
N LEU A 36 27.45 -4.57 -22.82
CA LEU A 36 28.73 -4.26 -22.17
C LEU A 36 29.97 -4.56 -23.05
N ALA A 37 29.80 -5.20 -24.22
CA ALA A 37 30.90 -5.73 -25.04
C ALA A 37 31.85 -4.68 -25.67
N ASP A 38 31.41 -3.42 -25.81
CA ASP A 38 32.08 -2.44 -26.66
C ASP A 38 33.05 -1.48 -25.95
N GLY A 39 33.22 -1.61 -24.62
CA GLY A 39 34.03 -0.69 -23.81
C GLY A 39 35.45 -1.17 -23.50
N VAL A 40 36.46 -0.30 -23.69
CA VAL A 40 37.81 -0.52 -23.14
C VAL A 40 37.78 -0.60 -21.61
N ARG A 41 36.88 0.17 -21.00
CA ARG A 41 36.54 0.21 -19.57
C ARG A 41 35.05 0.53 -19.45
N THR A 42 34.32 -0.27 -18.69
CA THR A 42 32.88 -0.08 -18.48
C THR A 42 32.56 -0.25 -17.01
N VAL A 43 31.82 0.68 -16.42
CA VAL A 43 31.32 0.61 -15.04
C VAL A 43 29.83 0.30 -15.05
N LEU A 44 29.47 -0.92 -14.67
CA LEU A 44 28.10 -1.33 -14.40
C LEU A 44 27.77 -1.04 -12.94
N VAL A 45 26.71 -0.27 -12.69
CA VAL A 45 26.17 -0.02 -11.36
C VAL A 45 24.86 -0.77 -11.22
N ILE A 46 24.74 -1.60 -10.19
CA ILE A 46 23.51 -2.29 -9.79
C ILE A 46 23.10 -1.76 -8.43
N ASP A 47 22.31 -0.69 -8.42
CA ASP A 47 21.81 -0.10 -7.18
C ASP A 47 20.55 -0.86 -6.73
N CYS A 48 20.48 -1.21 -5.45
CA CYS A 48 19.48 -2.13 -4.93
C CYS A 48 18.56 -1.44 -3.92
N TYR A 49 17.27 -1.70 -4.01
CA TYR A 49 16.36 -1.47 -2.89
C TYR A 49 16.70 -2.43 -1.71
N PRO A 50 16.48 -2.05 -0.45
CA PRO A 50 16.76 -2.92 0.69
C PRO A 50 15.99 -4.24 0.59
N GLY A 51 16.71 -5.33 0.81
CA GLY A 51 16.19 -6.70 0.81
C GLY A 51 16.28 -7.45 -0.52
N VAL A 52 16.82 -6.82 -1.58
CA VAL A 52 17.30 -7.53 -2.77
C VAL A 52 18.33 -8.59 -2.34
N ARG A 53 18.21 -9.81 -2.88
CA ARG A 53 19.10 -10.93 -2.57
C ARG A 53 20.47 -10.73 -3.23
N LEU A 54 21.38 -10.05 -2.55
CA LEU A 54 22.72 -9.76 -3.09
C LEU A 54 23.53 -11.03 -3.43
N ASN A 55 23.32 -12.11 -2.67
CA ASN A 55 23.94 -13.41 -2.96
C ASN A 55 23.51 -13.95 -4.32
N GLU A 56 22.22 -13.80 -4.68
CA GLU A 56 21.69 -14.24 -5.98
C GLU A 56 22.31 -13.45 -7.13
N LEU A 57 22.44 -12.11 -6.96
CA LEU A 57 23.17 -11.28 -7.92
C LEU A 57 24.61 -11.79 -8.10
N GLN A 58 25.30 -12.06 -7.01
CA GLN A 58 26.70 -12.49 -7.04
C GLN A 58 26.87 -13.86 -7.74
N THR A 59 26.05 -14.85 -7.38
CA THR A 59 26.20 -16.22 -7.90
C THR A 59 25.65 -16.39 -9.30
N ALA A 60 24.51 -15.76 -9.62
CA ALA A 60 23.82 -15.96 -10.89
C ALA A 60 24.22 -14.93 -11.95
N LEU A 61 24.33 -13.65 -11.60
CA LEU A 61 24.60 -12.57 -12.56
C LEU A 61 26.09 -12.28 -12.70
N LEU A 62 26.76 -11.95 -11.59
CA LEU A 62 28.14 -11.44 -11.62
C LEU A 62 29.13 -12.49 -12.13
N THR A 63 28.88 -13.77 -11.82
CA THR A 63 29.69 -14.88 -12.32
C THR A 63 29.60 -15.03 -13.84
N GLY A 64 28.43 -14.72 -14.44
CA GLY A 64 28.22 -14.87 -15.89
C GLY A 64 28.69 -13.71 -16.75
N ILE A 65 28.82 -12.50 -16.17
CA ILE A 65 29.35 -11.31 -16.88
C ILE A 65 30.86 -11.09 -16.62
N ASN A 66 31.46 -11.88 -15.72
CA ASN A 66 32.91 -11.97 -15.46
C ASN A 66 33.65 -10.61 -15.34
N PRO A 67 33.29 -9.78 -14.34
CA PRO A 67 33.93 -8.48 -14.14
C PRO A 67 35.38 -8.61 -13.64
N VAL A 68 36.22 -7.64 -13.99
CA VAL A 68 37.60 -7.55 -13.49
C VAL A 68 37.69 -7.00 -12.07
N LEU A 69 36.68 -6.23 -11.66
CA LEU A 69 36.54 -5.69 -10.31
C LEU A 69 35.07 -5.72 -9.91
N THR A 70 34.80 -6.25 -8.72
CA THR A 70 33.47 -6.29 -8.11
C THR A 70 33.53 -5.60 -6.75
N LEU A 71 32.69 -4.59 -6.55
CA LEU A 71 32.61 -3.81 -5.31
C LEU A 71 31.21 -3.89 -4.71
N ASN A 72 31.09 -4.50 -3.53
CA ASN A 72 29.87 -4.41 -2.71
C ASN A 72 29.92 -3.11 -1.89
N VAL A 73 28.97 -2.20 -2.13
CA VAL A 73 28.91 -0.92 -1.43
C VAL A 73 28.61 -1.07 0.07
N GLU A 74 27.99 -2.17 0.50
CA GLU A 74 27.70 -2.44 1.92
C GLU A 74 28.98 -2.56 2.76
N THR A 75 30.13 -2.81 2.14
CA THR A 75 31.43 -2.79 2.84
C THR A 75 31.79 -1.41 3.40
N ALA A 76 31.18 -0.34 2.86
CA ALA A 76 31.31 1.02 3.33
C ALA A 76 30.22 1.47 4.31
N GLN A 77 29.23 0.62 4.62
CA GLN A 77 28.15 0.94 5.54
C GLN A 77 28.68 1.20 6.96
N LYS A 78 28.06 2.13 7.69
CA LYS A 78 28.30 2.28 9.13
C LYS A 78 27.93 0.98 9.86
N ASN A 79 28.66 0.67 10.93
CA ASN A 79 28.32 -0.48 11.78
C ASN A 79 26.96 -0.32 12.48
N ALA A 80 26.42 -1.43 12.99
CA ALA A 80 25.09 -1.48 13.60
C ALA A 80 24.89 -0.49 14.75
N GLN A 81 25.91 -0.24 15.59
CA GLN A 81 25.82 0.72 16.69
C GLN A 81 25.71 2.15 16.18
N ALA A 82 26.55 2.53 15.22
CA ALA A 82 26.50 3.87 14.64
C ALA A 82 25.16 4.12 13.92
N LEU A 83 24.59 3.10 13.26
CA LEU A 83 23.25 3.20 12.68
C LEU A 83 22.16 3.28 13.75
N HIS A 84 22.27 2.53 14.85
CA HIS A 84 21.35 2.66 15.97
C HIS A 84 21.35 4.08 16.54
N ASP A 85 22.53 4.65 16.77
CA ASP A 85 22.68 6.01 17.30
C ASP A 85 22.11 7.07 16.33
N LEU A 86 22.35 6.89 15.02
CA LEU A 86 21.78 7.74 13.97
C LEU A 86 20.25 7.75 14.00
N LEU A 87 19.65 6.57 14.17
CA LEU A 87 18.19 6.37 14.07
C LEU A 87 17.43 6.50 15.39
N ALA A 88 18.12 6.73 16.51
CA ALA A 88 17.52 6.70 17.86
C ALA A 88 16.30 7.63 18.00
N ARG A 89 16.36 8.83 17.40
CA ARG A 89 15.24 9.79 17.42
C ARG A 89 14.05 9.38 16.57
N ASN A 90 14.28 8.60 15.51
CA ASN A 90 13.21 8.11 14.64
C ASN A 90 12.52 6.89 15.22
N LEU A 91 13.27 5.96 15.81
CA LEU A 91 12.68 4.68 16.24
C LEU A 91 11.94 4.80 17.57
N THR A 92 12.43 5.62 18.52
CA THR A 92 11.87 5.76 19.87
C THR A 92 11.76 4.41 20.62
N ASP A 93 11.28 4.45 21.88
CA ASP A 93 11.06 3.25 22.69
C ASP A 93 9.70 2.56 22.43
N ASP A 94 8.78 3.23 21.71
CA ASP A 94 7.49 2.66 21.36
C ASP A 94 7.68 1.39 20.49
N ARG A 95 6.87 0.35 20.70
CA ARG A 95 7.02 -0.93 20.01
C ARG A 95 6.66 -0.85 18.53
N VAL A 96 5.70 0.00 18.16
CA VAL A 96 5.05 0.06 16.83
C VAL A 96 5.35 1.39 16.13
N PHE A 97 5.30 2.50 16.85
CA PHE A 97 5.38 3.83 16.26
C PHE A 97 6.78 4.44 16.34
N GLY A 98 7.15 5.14 15.29
CA GLY A 98 8.34 5.97 15.22
C GLY A 98 8.00 7.37 14.69
N VAL A 99 9.04 8.14 14.38
CA VAL A 99 8.94 9.47 13.76
C VAL A 99 9.51 9.38 12.35
N LEU A 100 8.78 9.90 11.37
CA LEU A 100 9.19 9.88 9.97
C LEU A 100 10.59 10.51 9.79
N SER A 101 11.45 9.79 9.07
CA SER A 101 12.83 10.20 8.84
C SER A 101 12.99 11.11 7.64
N CYS A 102 13.90 12.08 7.76
CA CYS A 102 14.38 12.92 6.67
C CYS A 102 15.82 12.59 6.25
N HIS A 103 16.44 11.55 6.84
CA HIS A 103 17.83 11.18 6.54
C HIS A 103 18.02 10.85 5.06
N GLN A 104 19.18 11.19 4.50
CA GLN A 104 19.61 10.80 3.17
C GLN A 104 20.45 9.52 3.22
N LEU A 105 20.47 8.76 2.13
CA LEU A 105 21.11 7.44 2.12
C LEU A 105 22.62 7.50 2.36
N ASP A 106 23.30 8.57 1.95
CA ASP A 106 24.73 8.77 2.18
C ASP A 106 25.10 8.87 3.67
N GLU A 107 24.17 9.32 4.52
CA GLU A 107 24.37 9.36 5.98
C GLU A 107 24.51 7.97 6.61
N PHE A 108 24.20 6.89 5.89
CA PHE A 108 24.31 5.50 6.36
C PHE A 108 25.68 4.87 6.09
N PHE A 109 26.60 5.61 5.46
CA PHE A 109 27.93 5.12 5.08
C PHE A 109 29.07 5.83 5.82
N GLU A 110 30.24 5.19 5.88
CA GLU A 110 31.48 5.80 6.32
C GLU A 110 32.17 6.49 5.11
N ASP A 111 32.33 7.81 5.15
CA ASP A 111 32.91 8.61 4.06
C ASP A 111 34.28 8.08 3.60
N ALA A 112 35.14 7.70 4.55
CA ALA A 112 36.47 7.18 4.26
C ALA A 112 36.40 5.87 3.43
N ARG A 113 35.42 5.00 3.72
CA ARG A 113 35.25 3.74 3.00
C ARG A 113 34.61 3.94 1.64
N LEU A 114 33.61 4.82 1.53
CA LEU A 114 33.05 5.21 0.22
C LEU A 114 34.13 5.79 -0.69
N ASN A 115 34.99 6.67 -0.16
CA ASN A 115 36.11 7.23 -0.92
C ASN A 115 37.14 6.16 -1.31
N ALA A 116 37.37 5.15 -0.47
CA ALA A 116 38.23 4.02 -0.83
C ALA A 116 37.64 3.17 -1.97
N LEU A 117 36.31 2.97 -2.01
CA LEU A 117 35.64 2.30 -3.14
C LEU A 117 35.77 3.14 -4.41
N ARG A 118 35.53 4.46 -4.34
CA ARG A 118 35.72 5.40 -5.47
C ARG A 118 37.12 5.31 -6.06
N ALA A 119 38.15 5.32 -5.19
CA ALA A 119 39.53 5.22 -5.63
C ALA A 119 39.85 3.88 -6.34
N GLN A 120 39.27 2.75 -5.89
CA GLN A 120 39.45 1.46 -6.58
C GLN A 120 38.84 1.46 -7.99
N VAL A 121 37.69 2.12 -8.17
CA VAL A 121 37.08 2.31 -9.49
C VAL A 121 37.98 3.14 -10.40
N GLU A 122 38.52 4.26 -9.89
CA GLU A 122 39.43 5.14 -10.65
C GLU A 122 40.76 4.48 -11.02
N GLN A 123 41.29 3.62 -10.15
CA GLN A 123 42.55 2.90 -10.39
C GLN A 123 42.43 1.82 -11.45
N THR A 124 41.24 1.24 -11.63
CA THR A 124 40.99 0.19 -12.62
C THR A 124 40.81 0.80 -14.01
N GLN A 125 41.82 0.64 -14.86
CA GLN A 125 41.91 1.35 -16.15
C GLN A 125 41.21 0.64 -17.33
N SER A 126 40.87 -0.63 -17.20
CA SER A 126 40.30 -1.44 -18.29
C SER A 126 39.44 -2.58 -17.79
N GLY A 127 38.50 -3.05 -18.62
CA GLY A 127 37.60 -4.15 -18.31
C GLY A 127 36.29 -3.71 -17.66
N LEU A 128 35.46 -4.70 -17.31
CA LEU A 128 34.17 -4.48 -16.66
C LEU A 128 34.33 -4.35 -15.15
N ILE A 129 33.90 -3.22 -14.60
CA ILE A 129 33.81 -2.96 -13.16
C ILE A 129 32.33 -3.06 -12.77
N VAL A 130 32.01 -3.84 -11.75
CA VAL A 130 30.65 -3.91 -11.19
C VAL A 130 30.64 -3.35 -9.78
N ILE A 131 29.75 -2.39 -9.55
CA ILE A 131 29.45 -1.86 -8.22
C ILE A 131 28.01 -2.24 -7.91
N TYR A 132 27.78 -2.91 -6.78
CA TYR A 132 26.44 -3.41 -6.45
C TYR A 132 26.10 -3.25 -4.97
N GLY A 133 24.80 -3.31 -4.68
CA GLY A 133 24.24 -3.22 -3.34
C GLY A 133 23.49 -1.90 -3.11
N PRO A 134 22.78 -1.77 -1.97
CA PRO A 134 21.96 -0.60 -1.70
C PRO A 134 22.84 0.66 -1.58
N GLY A 135 22.63 1.65 -2.46
CA GLY A 135 23.47 2.85 -2.54
C GLY A 135 24.67 2.74 -3.48
N ALA A 136 24.74 1.74 -4.36
CA ALA A 136 25.86 1.55 -5.29
C ALA A 136 26.17 2.81 -6.14
N SER A 137 25.13 3.56 -6.52
CA SER A 137 25.28 4.80 -7.30
C SER A 137 25.96 5.95 -6.54
N LEU A 138 26.11 5.85 -5.20
CA LEU A 138 26.90 6.80 -4.40
C LEU A 138 28.41 6.68 -4.67
N VAL A 139 28.87 5.52 -5.17
CA VAL A 139 30.27 5.29 -5.52
C VAL A 139 30.58 5.82 -6.92
N HIS A 140 29.73 5.54 -7.90
CA HIS A 140 29.92 5.97 -9.29
C HIS A 140 28.55 6.11 -9.99
N PRO A 141 28.35 7.05 -10.92
CA PRO A 141 27.08 7.18 -11.65
C PRO A 141 26.79 6.00 -12.59
N GLY A 142 27.84 5.27 -13.00
CA GLY A 142 27.77 4.14 -13.94
C GLY A 142 27.77 4.57 -15.40
N ASP A 143 28.37 3.74 -16.26
CA ASP A 143 28.17 3.82 -17.71
C ASP A 143 26.89 3.08 -18.12
N VAL A 144 26.53 2.06 -17.33
CA VAL A 144 25.23 1.36 -17.37
C VAL A 144 24.70 1.29 -15.94
N LEU A 145 23.43 1.65 -15.76
CA LEU A 145 22.74 1.63 -14.47
C LEU A 145 21.56 0.65 -14.49
N ILE A 146 21.64 -0.36 -13.62
CA ILE A 146 20.53 -1.25 -13.27
C ILE A 146 20.01 -0.83 -11.89
N TYR A 147 18.70 -0.68 -11.76
CA TYR A 147 18.04 -0.58 -10.45
C TYR A 147 17.33 -1.89 -10.14
N ALA A 148 17.76 -2.58 -9.08
CA ALA A 148 17.14 -3.81 -8.61
C ALA A 148 16.09 -3.49 -7.53
N ASP A 149 14.84 -3.88 -7.76
CA ASP A 149 13.71 -3.53 -6.88
C ASP A 149 12.80 -4.74 -6.62
N MET A 150 11.91 -4.56 -5.65
CA MET A 150 10.80 -5.46 -5.34
C MET A 150 9.71 -4.72 -4.54
N PRO A 151 8.44 -5.12 -4.66
CA PRO A 151 7.35 -4.60 -3.85
C PRO A 151 7.57 -4.78 -2.33
N ARG A 152 6.99 -3.88 -1.54
CA ARG A 152 7.15 -3.91 -0.08
C ARG A 152 6.48 -5.11 0.57
N TRP A 153 5.36 -5.62 0.04
CA TRP A 153 4.74 -6.84 0.56
C TRP A 153 5.70 -8.04 0.50
N GLU A 154 6.49 -8.17 -0.57
CA GLU A 154 7.50 -9.24 -0.68
C GLU A 154 8.60 -9.06 0.36
N LEU A 155 9.09 -7.82 0.57
CA LEU A 155 10.03 -7.52 1.64
C LEU A 155 9.48 -7.92 3.03
N GLN A 156 8.19 -7.64 3.29
CA GLN A 156 7.53 -8.06 4.52
C GLN A 156 7.46 -9.58 4.66
N GLN A 157 7.19 -10.31 3.57
CA GLN A 157 7.16 -11.77 3.57
C GLN A 157 8.54 -12.37 3.87
N ARG A 158 9.62 -11.80 3.29
CA ARG A 158 11.01 -12.19 3.62
C ARG A 158 11.37 -11.92 5.08
N MET A 159 10.87 -10.82 5.66
CA MET A 159 11.04 -10.55 7.09
C MET A 159 10.27 -11.56 7.95
N ARG A 160 9.02 -11.87 7.60
CA ARG A 160 8.15 -12.82 8.34
C ARG A 160 8.68 -14.25 8.29
N SER A 161 9.27 -14.68 7.18
CA SER A 161 9.89 -16.00 7.04
C SER A 161 11.22 -16.13 7.81
N GLY A 162 11.78 -15.01 8.27
CA GLY A 162 13.10 -14.97 8.91
C GLY A 162 14.26 -14.97 7.92
N GLU A 163 13.98 -14.88 6.61
CA GLU A 163 15.01 -14.79 5.56
C GLU A 163 15.87 -13.53 5.73
N LEU A 164 15.24 -12.40 6.05
CA LEU A 164 15.91 -11.09 6.11
C LEU A 164 15.54 -10.29 7.38
N GLY A 165 16.49 -9.48 7.83
CA GLY A 165 16.30 -8.42 8.82
C GLY A 165 16.16 -7.06 8.15
N ASN A 166 16.19 -6.00 8.95
CA ASN A 166 16.34 -4.65 8.42
C ASN A 166 17.73 -4.41 7.83
N TRP A 167 17.83 -3.52 6.85
CA TRP A 167 19.10 -3.24 6.19
C TRP A 167 20.09 -2.57 7.15
N GLY A 168 21.30 -3.11 7.24
CA GLY A 168 22.31 -2.65 8.22
C GLY A 168 21.97 -2.94 9.68
N ALA A 169 21.09 -3.91 9.95
CA ALA A 169 20.76 -4.35 11.31
C ALA A 169 20.92 -5.87 11.46
N GLU A 170 21.49 -6.29 12.59
CA GLU A 170 21.54 -7.70 13.00
C GLU A 170 20.29 -8.04 13.82
N ASN A 171 19.11 -7.98 13.19
CA ASN A 171 17.83 -8.07 13.91
C ASN A 171 16.82 -9.07 13.34
N GLN A 172 17.25 -10.11 12.62
CA GLN A 172 16.34 -11.11 12.03
C GLN A 172 15.42 -11.78 13.07
N ASN A 173 15.90 -11.91 14.30
CA ASN A 173 15.18 -12.52 15.41
C ASN A 173 14.38 -11.52 16.27
N GLU A 174 14.40 -10.22 15.91
CA GLU A 174 13.62 -9.20 16.60
C GLU A 174 12.13 -9.30 16.22
N ASP A 175 11.28 -8.86 17.15
CA ASP A 175 9.85 -8.67 16.94
C ASP A 175 9.54 -8.01 15.59
N MET A 176 8.63 -8.63 14.82
CA MET A 176 8.27 -8.16 13.48
C MET A 176 7.75 -6.71 13.50
N LEU A 177 7.04 -6.30 14.56
CA LEU A 177 6.54 -4.93 14.67
C LEU A 177 7.66 -3.90 14.77
N ARG A 178 8.74 -4.21 15.49
CA ARG A 178 9.92 -3.33 15.58
C ARG A 178 10.69 -3.27 14.27
N ARG A 179 10.77 -4.41 13.55
CA ARG A 179 11.38 -4.45 12.22
C ARG A 179 10.59 -3.63 11.19
N TYR A 180 9.27 -3.79 11.21
CA TYR A 180 8.35 -3.03 10.37
C TYR A 180 8.40 -1.53 10.70
N LYS A 181 8.46 -1.15 11.98
CA LYS A 181 8.65 0.24 12.42
C LYS A 181 9.90 0.85 11.78
N ARG A 182 11.05 0.17 11.84
CA ARG A 182 12.28 0.65 11.19
C ARG A 182 12.11 0.79 9.67
N ALA A 183 11.47 -0.19 9.03
CA ALA A 183 11.22 -0.15 7.60
C ALA A 183 10.34 1.05 7.20
N PHE A 184 9.18 1.22 7.84
CA PHE A 184 8.19 2.25 7.50
C PHE A 184 8.67 3.67 7.80
N PHE A 185 9.21 3.91 9.01
CA PHE A 185 9.56 5.26 9.45
C PHE A 185 10.91 5.75 8.93
N VAL A 186 11.80 4.83 8.53
CA VAL A 186 13.16 5.15 8.10
C VAL A 186 13.44 4.60 6.71
N GLU A 187 13.60 3.29 6.58
CA GLU A 187 14.26 2.69 5.41
C GLU A 187 13.50 3.02 4.13
N TRP A 188 12.20 2.78 4.08
CA TRP A 188 11.41 3.05 2.87
C TRP A 188 11.45 4.51 2.46
N ARG A 189 11.43 5.44 3.41
CA ARG A 189 11.53 6.89 3.11
C ARG A 189 12.90 7.26 2.56
N VAL A 190 13.96 6.72 3.16
CA VAL A 190 15.35 6.94 2.73
C VAL A 190 15.56 6.39 1.32
N PHE A 191 15.15 5.15 1.09
CA PHE A 191 15.36 4.46 -0.17
C PHE A 191 14.46 4.96 -1.29
N ASP A 192 13.21 5.35 -1.02
CA ASP A 192 12.35 5.99 -2.03
C ASP A 192 12.95 7.31 -2.52
N ARG A 193 13.50 8.12 -1.61
CA ARG A 193 14.17 9.38 -1.96
C ARG A 193 15.43 9.14 -2.79
N HIS A 194 16.22 8.11 -2.46
CA HIS A 194 17.40 7.71 -3.23
C HIS A 194 17.04 7.16 -4.61
N LYS A 195 16.03 6.29 -4.70
CA LYS A 195 15.68 5.60 -5.94
C LYS A 195 15.02 6.49 -6.98
N THR A 196 14.20 7.46 -6.55
CA THR A 196 13.41 8.31 -7.45
C THR A 196 14.25 8.96 -8.57
N PRO A 197 15.39 9.63 -8.30
CA PRO A 197 16.24 10.17 -9.37
C PRO A 197 16.92 9.08 -10.23
N LEU A 198 17.14 7.87 -9.70
CA LEU A 198 17.75 6.76 -10.43
C LEU A 198 16.76 6.14 -11.43
N LEU A 199 15.51 5.90 -11.02
CA LEU A 199 14.47 5.34 -11.89
C LEU A 199 14.22 6.21 -13.15
N LYS A 200 14.46 7.52 -13.06
CA LYS A 200 14.36 8.47 -14.19
C LYS A 200 15.44 8.28 -15.25
N LYS A 201 16.59 7.69 -14.90
CA LYS A 201 17.77 7.63 -15.77
C LYS A 201 18.37 6.24 -15.95
N MET A 202 17.95 5.25 -15.16
CA MET A 202 18.45 3.88 -15.28
C MET A 202 18.24 3.32 -16.69
N ASP A 203 19.19 2.49 -17.11
CA ASP A 203 19.15 1.74 -18.35
C ASP A 203 18.23 0.53 -18.24
N TYR A 204 18.19 -0.11 -17.06
CA TYR A 204 17.34 -1.26 -16.79
C TYR A 204 16.77 -1.25 -15.37
N LEU A 205 15.56 -1.78 -15.23
CA LEU A 205 15.00 -2.22 -13.96
C LEU A 205 15.11 -3.74 -13.89
N LEU A 206 15.61 -4.25 -12.77
CA LEU A 206 15.63 -5.67 -12.44
C LEU A 206 14.57 -5.96 -11.37
N ASP A 207 13.53 -6.68 -11.75
CA ASP A 207 12.52 -7.26 -10.86
C ASP A 207 13.11 -8.48 -10.17
N THR A 208 13.20 -8.40 -8.84
CA THR A 208 13.79 -9.44 -7.97
C THR A 208 12.78 -10.08 -7.04
N THR A 209 11.48 -9.96 -7.37
CA THR A 209 10.39 -10.43 -6.50
C THR A 209 10.47 -11.95 -6.30
N ILE A 210 10.64 -12.71 -7.39
CA ILE A 210 10.72 -14.18 -7.35
C ILE A 210 12.18 -14.63 -7.29
N ALA A 211 12.53 -15.41 -6.25
CA ALA A 211 13.86 -16.01 -6.10
C ALA A 211 14.24 -16.88 -7.31
N ASP A 212 15.47 -16.74 -7.79
CA ASP A 212 16.07 -17.50 -8.89
C ASP A 212 15.35 -17.36 -10.26
N ALA A 213 14.33 -16.50 -10.33
CA ALA A 213 13.53 -16.25 -11.53
C ALA A 213 13.28 -14.75 -11.72
N PRO A 214 14.34 -13.93 -11.83
CA PRO A 214 14.19 -12.49 -12.03
C PRO A 214 13.61 -12.18 -13.41
N ALA A 215 13.11 -10.95 -13.55
CA ALA A 215 12.84 -10.36 -14.86
C ALA A 215 13.53 -9.00 -14.97
N MET A 216 13.85 -8.56 -16.17
CA MET A 216 14.47 -7.27 -16.43
C MET A 216 13.73 -6.56 -17.54
N VAL A 217 13.64 -5.23 -17.47
CA VAL A 217 13.06 -4.40 -18.51
C VAL A 217 13.94 -3.17 -18.73
N SER A 218 14.02 -2.69 -19.95
CA SER A 218 14.76 -1.45 -20.21
C SER A 218 14.06 -0.27 -19.53
N GLY A 219 14.84 0.71 -19.07
CA GLY A 219 14.33 1.88 -18.39
C GLY A 219 13.39 2.71 -19.28
N GLU A 220 13.64 2.73 -20.60
CA GLU A 220 12.74 3.36 -21.57
C GLU A 220 11.38 2.68 -21.59
N ALA A 221 11.35 1.35 -21.72
CA ALA A 221 10.11 0.57 -21.74
C ALA A 221 9.33 0.70 -20.42
N LEU A 222 10.01 0.67 -19.28
CA LEU A 222 9.37 0.88 -17.98
C LEU A 222 8.70 2.26 -17.92
N ARG A 223 9.44 3.34 -18.21
CA ARG A 223 8.92 4.72 -18.15
C ARG A 223 7.74 4.90 -19.11
N ALA A 224 7.83 4.37 -20.32
CA ALA A 224 6.71 4.38 -21.27
C ALA A 224 5.50 3.57 -20.76
N GLY A 225 5.73 2.43 -20.11
CA GLY A 225 4.67 1.62 -19.52
C GLY A 225 3.95 2.32 -18.37
N LEU A 226 4.69 3.02 -17.51
CA LEU A 226 4.14 3.83 -16.43
C LEU A 226 3.32 5.01 -16.97
N GLU A 227 3.83 5.72 -17.98
CA GLU A 227 3.10 6.79 -18.65
C GLU A 227 1.79 6.28 -19.27
N GLN A 228 1.84 5.16 -20.01
CA GLN A 228 0.64 4.52 -20.56
C GLN A 228 -0.36 4.10 -19.48
N THR A 229 0.12 3.65 -18.32
CA THR A 229 -0.73 3.31 -17.17
C THR A 229 -1.50 4.54 -16.68
N THR A 230 -0.89 5.74 -16.68
CA THR A 230 -1.60 6.98 -16.31
C THR A 230 -2.65 7.44 -17.33
N CYS A 231 -2.71 6.84 -18.51
CA CYS A 231 -3.66 7.26 -19.55
C CYS A 231 -4.94 6.40 -19.59
N ARG A 232 -5.12 5.48 -18.64
CA ARG A 232 -6.22 4.50 -18.65
C ARG A 232 -6.62 4.06 -17.25
N PRO A 233 -7.81 3.43 -17.09
CA PRO A 233 -8.12 2.68 -15.89
C PRO A 233 -7.13 1.54 -15.67
N PHE A 234 -6.75 1.30 -14.41
CA PHE A 234 -5.90 0.18 -14.03
C PHE A 234 -6.20 -0.29 -12.59
N ARG A 235 -5.64 -1.44 -12.22
CA ARG A 235 -5.65 -1.98 -10.85
C ARG A 235 -4.22 -2.29 -10.42
N VAL A 236 -3.99 -2.22 -9.13
CA VAL A 236 -2.78 -2.74 -8.50
C VAL A 236 -3.03 -4.18 -8.05
N MET A 237 -1.97 -4.96 -7.83
CA MET A 237 -2.10 -6.35 -7.41
C MET A 237 -2.55 -6.43 -5.95
N PRO A 238 -3.72 -7.00 -5.64
CA PRO A 238 -4.21 -7.10 -4.28
C PRO A 238 -3.35 -8.04 -3.43
N PHE A 239 -3.13 -7.67 -2.17
CA PHE A 239 -2.43 -8.50 -1.19
C PHE A 239 -3.40 -8.98 -0.10
N PHE A 240 -3.44 -10.28 0.18
CA PHE A 240 -4.35 -10.90 1.14
C PHE A 240 -3.59 -11.48 2.32
N ASP A 241 -3.97 -11.11 3.55
CA ASP A 241 -3.25 -11.50 4.76
C ASP A 241 -4.18 -12.15 5.80
N PRO A 242 -3.82 -13.32 6.37
CA PRO A 242 -4.54 -13.88 7.52
C PRO A 242 -4.42 -12.98 8.76
N GLY A 243 -5.33 -13.15 9.71
CA GLY A 243 -5.29 -12.41 10.97
C GLY A 243 -6.11 -13.06 12.08
N VAL A 244 -5.88 -12.58 13.32
CA VAL A 244 -6.52 -13.12 14.54
C VAL A 244 -8.05 -13.07 14.49
N TRP A 245 -8.62 -12.13 13.75
CA TRP A 245 -10.06 -11.91 13.62
C TRP A 245 -10.62 -12.35 12.26
N GLY A 246 -9.76 -12.83 11.35
CA GLY A 246 -10.09 -13.00 9.94
C GLY A 246 -11.25 -13.97 9.68
N GLY A 247 -12.01 -13.65 8.65
CA GLY A 247 -13.18 -14.40 8.20
C GLY A 247 -12.92 -15.32 7.02
N GLN A 248 -14.00 -15.71 6.36
CA GLN A 248 -14.04 -16.70 5.29
C GLN A 248 -14.66 -16.19 4.00
N TRP A 249 -15.20 -14.97 3.98
CA TRP A 249 -15.90 -14.44 2.82
C TRP A 249 -14.93 -14.20 1.66
N MET A 250 -13.78 -13.56 1.90
CA MET A 250 -12.77 -13.34 0.85
C MET A 250 -12.27 -14.66 0.27
N LYS A 251 -12.06 -15.65 1.13
CA LYS A 251 -11.65 -17.01 0.74
C LYS A 251 -12.60 -17.63 -0.28
N ASN A 252 -13.90 -17.54 -0.01
CA ASN A 252 -14.95 -18.11 -0.84
C ASN A 252 -15.24 -17.28 -2.09
N THR A 253 -15.20 -15.94 -1.97
CA THR A 253 -15.56 -15.02 -3.07
C THR A 253 -14.41 -14.83 -4.06
N PHE A 254 -13.16 -14.82 -3.60
CA PHE A 254 -11.98 -14.57 -4.44
C PHE A 254 -11.17 -15.81 -4.79
N ASP A 255 -11.68 -17.01 -4.48
CA ASP A 255 -11.03 -18.31 -4.77
C ASP A 255 -9.57 -18.35 -4.25
N LEU A 256 -9.39 -17.86 -3.02
CA LEU A 256 -8.10 -17.84 -2.34
C LEU A 256 -7.72 -19.25 -1.86
N ASP A 257 -6.49 -19.41 -1.37
CA ASP A 257 -5.99 -20.71 -0.92
C ASP A 257 -6.95 -21.34 0.12
N PRO A 258 -7.58 -22.49 -0.20
CA PRO A 258 -8.51 -23.14 0.71
C PRO A 258 -7.83 -23.68 1.98
N THR A 259 -6.49 -23.82 1.98
CA THR A 259 -5.72 -24.33 3.12
C THR A 259 -5.37 -23.25 4.14
N ALA A 260 -5.37 -21.97 3.75
CA ALA A 260 -5.20 -20.86 4.68
C ALA A 260 -6.33 -20.84 5.73
N PRO A 261 -6.04 -20.59 7.02
CA PRO A 261 -7.06 -20.66 8.08
C PRO A 261 -8.17 -19.63 7.89
N ASN A 262 -7.81 -18.41 7.51
CA ASN A 262 -8.71 -17.30 7.24
C ASN A 262 -8.01 -16.25 6.38
N TYR A 263 -8.75 -15.20 6.03
CA TYR A 263 -8.18 -13.93 5.57
C TYR A 263 -8.84 -12.80 6.36
N ALA A 264 -8.02 -11.90 6.89
CA ALA A 264 -8.47 -10.75 7.66
C ALA A 264 -8.45 -9.50 6.77
N TRP A 265 -7.30 -9.24 6.14
CA TRP A 265 -7.07 -8.06 5.33
C TRP A 265 -6.96 -8.39 3.86
N CYS A 266 -7.50 -7.53 3.01
CA CYS A 266 -7.04 -7.36 1.65
C CYS A 266 -6.69 -5.89 1.40
N PHE A 267 -5.45 -5.64 1.03
CA PHE A 267 -5.02 -4.35 0.50
C PHE A 267 -5.28 -4.38 -1.01
N ASP A 268 -6.46 -3.91 -1.45
CA ASP A 268 -6.88 -3.97 -2.87
C ASP A 268 -6.43 -2.72 -3.65
N CYS A 269 -6.33 -1.58 -2.97
CA CYS A 269 -5.76 -0.34 -3.53
C CYS A 269 -5.04 0.48 -2.45
N VAL A 270 -3.83 0.03 -2.10
CA VAL A 270 -2.85 0.74 -1.26
C VAL A 270 -1.53 0.79 -2.03
N PRO A 271 -1.32 1.80 -2.90
CA PRO A 271 -0.15 1.82 -3.78
C PRO A 271 1.20 1.78 -3.05
N GLU A 272 1.20 2.19 -1.78
CA GLU A 272 2.36 2.09 -0.93
C GLU A 272 2.79 0.63 -0.63
N GLU A 273 1.85 -0.32 -0.64
CA GLU A 273 2.08 -1.74 -0.34
C GLU A 273 1.95 -2.66 -1.56
N ASN A 274 1.08 -2.31 -2.50
CA ASN A 274 0.76 -3.18 -3.63
C ASN A 274 1.82 -3.15 -4.73
N SER A 275 1.83 -4.23 -5.51
CA SER A 275 2.56 -4.27 -6.78
C SER A 275 1.77 -3.62 -7.92
N LEU A 276 2.49 -3.16 -8.93
CA LEU A 276 1.96 -2.93 -10.28
C LEU A 276 2.56 -3.99 -11.21
N LEU A 277 1.70 -4.73 -11.90
CA LEU A 277 2.13 -5.72 -12.90
C LEU A 277 2.07 -5.12 -14.30
N LEU A 278 3.20 -5.12 -15.00
CA LEU A 278 3.33 -4.64 -16.36
C LEU A 278 3.68 -5.79 -17.30
N ARG A 279 3.00 -5.89 -18.44
CA ARG A 279 3.22 -6.94 -19.45
C ARG A 279 3.88 -6.36 -20.69
N PHE A 280 5.09 -6.80 -20.98
CA PHE A 280 5.89 -6.44 -22.16
C PHE A 280 6.05 -7.68 -23.06
N GLY A 281 5.19 -7.80 -24.07
CA GLY A 281 5.15 -9.03 -24.89
C GLY A 281 4.87 -10.25 -24.03
N ALA A 282 5.82 -11.19 -23.95
CA ALA A 282 5.69 -12.40 -23.12
C ALA A 282 6.14 -12.19 -21.67
N VAL A 283 6.91 -11.15 -21.37
CA VAL A 283 7.54 -10.94 -20.06
C VAL A 283 6.63 -10.11 -19.16
N ARG A 284 6.42 -10.60 -17.93
CA ARG A 284 5.78 -9.82 -16.85
C ARG A 284 6.89 -9.19 -16.03
N ILE A 285 6.70 -7.94 -15.65
CA ILE A 285 7.52 -7.22 -14.69
C ILE A 285 6.64 -6.83 -13.52
N GLU A 286 7.09 -7.14 -12.32
CA GLU A 286 6.48 -6.73 -11.07
C GLU A 286 7.31 -5.62 -10.41
N ILE A 287 6.65 -4.51 -10.08
CA ILE A 287 7.29 -3.36 -9.43
C ILE A 287 6.46 -2.89 -8.23
N PRO A 288 7.04 -2.16 -7.27
CA PRO A 288 6.26 -1.38 -6.33
C PRO A 288 5.33 -0.41 -7.07
N SER A 289 4.02 -0.44 -6.82
CA SER A 289 3.11 0.52 -7.46
C SER A 289 3.39 1.96 -7.03
N GLN A 290 4.04 2.15 -5.88
CA GLN A 290 4.62 3.42 -5.44
C GLN A 290 5.56 4.05 -6.48
N ASP A 291 6.20 3.29 -7.37
CA ASP A 291 7.08 3.83 -8.42
C ASP A 291 6.30 4.67 -9.44
N LEU A 292 5.05 4.28 -9.74
CA LEU A 292 4.16 5.08 -10.58
C LEU A 292 3.85 6.43 -9.91
N VAL A 293 3.61 6.42 -8.59
CA VAL A 293 3.31 7.62 -7.79
C VAL A 293 4.53 8.54 -7.73
N LEU A 294 5.73 8.00 -7.54
CA LEU A 294 6.99 8.76 -7.46
C LEU A 294 7.39 9.39 -8.81
N LEU A 295 7.16 8.69 -9.92
CA LEU A 295 7.61 9.12 -11.25
C LEU A 295 6.58 9.96 -12.02
N TYR A 296 5.29 9.63 -11.92
CA TYR A 296 4.21 10.27 -12.67
C TYR A 296 3.09 10.82 -11.77
N PRO A 297 3.40 11.52 -10.65
CA PRO A 297 2.39 11.94 -9.67
C PRO A 297 1.35 12.88 -10.27
N ARG A 298 1.74 13.76 -11.19
CA ARG A 298 0.83 14.78 -11.74
C ARG A 298 -0.19 14.17 -12.70
N SER A 299 0.22 13.27 -13.59
CA SER A 299 -0.69 12.55 -14.48
C SER A 299 -1.60 11.61 -13.69
N LEU A 300 -1.05 10.92 -12.69
CA LEU A 300 -1.82 10.02 -11.84
C LEU A 300 -2.79 10.76 -10.92
N LEU A 301 -2.28 11.61 -10.03
CA LEU A 301 -3.02 12.23 -8.93
C LEU A 301 -3.75 13.51 -9.33
N GLY A 302 -3.19 14.26 -10.28
CA GLY A 302 -3.62 15.61 -10.64
C GLY A 302 -2.95 16.70 -9.82
N GLU A 303 -2.91 17.93 -10.35
CA GLU A 303 -2.15 19.05 -9.77
C GLU A 303 -2.59 19.41 -8.35
N LYS A 304 -3.91 19.39 -8.05
CA LYS A 304 -4.42 19.73 -6.71
C LYS A 304 -4.03 18.69 -5.66
N VAL A 305 -4.14 17.42 -6.01
CA VAL A 305 -3.81 16.30 -5.10
C VAL A 305 -2.30 16.27 -4.86
N HIS A 306 -1.51 16.38 -5.93
CA HIS A 306 -0.05 16.46 -5.81
C HIS A 306 0.42 17.69 -5.02
N ALA A 307 -0.21 18.86 -5.18
CA ALA A 307 0.14 20.04 -4.38
C ALA A 307 -0.13 19.85 -2.88
N ARG A 308 -1.13 19.03 -2.51
CA ARG A 308 -1.52 18.78 -1.12
C ARG A 308 -0.73 17.64 -0.45
N PHE A 309 -0.43 16.58 -1.19
CA PHE A 309 0.14 15.34 -0.64
C PHE A 309 1.52 14.99 -1.22
N GLY A 310 2.03 15.76 -2.18
CA GLY A 310 3.27 15.43 -2.88
C GLY A 310 3.15 14.11 -3.65
N THR A 311 4.13 13.22 -3.44
CA THR A 311 4.21 11.90 -4.10
C THR A 311 3.64 10.78 -3.24
N GLU A 312 2.59 11.10 -2.48
CA GLU A 312 1.80 10.13 -1.72
C GLU A 312 0.43 9.94 -2.39
N PHE A 313 0.01 8.68 -2.50
CA PHE A 313 -1.33 8.35 -2.98
C PHE A 313 -2.29 8.39 -1.78
N PRO A 314 -3.25 9.32 -1.70
CA PRO A 314 -3.89 9.67 -0.41
C PRO A 314 -5.19 8.92 -0.09
N ILE A 315 -5.64 8.02 -0.97
CA ILE A 315 -6.89 7.26 -0.83
C ILE A 315 -6.54 5.77 -0.83
N ARG A 316 -7.11 5.02 0.10
CA ARG A 316 -7.02 3.56 0.10
C ARG A 316 -8.37 2.88 0.19
N PHE A 317 -8.43 1.70 -0.41
CA PHE A 317 -9.57 0.78 -0.38
C PHE A 317 -9.05 -0.57 0.11
N ASP A 318 -9.50 -0.97 1.29
CA ASP A 318 -9.11 -2.22 1.95
C ASP A 318 -10.35 -3.07 2.25
N PHE A 319 -10.22 -4.39 2.17
CA PHE A 319 -11.25 -5.30 2.69
C PHE A 319 -10.90 -5.77 4.09
N LEU A 320 -11.87 -5.67 5.00
CA LEU A 320 -11.81 -6.23 6.35
C LEU A 320 -12.88 -7.31 6.47
N ASP A 321 -12.45 -8.57 6.53
CA ASP A 321 -13.33 -9.73 6.60
C ASP A 321 -13.48 -10.26 8.02
N THR A 322 -14.66 -10.06 8.60
CA THR A 322 -15.06 -10.66 9.89
C THR A 322 -16.16 -11.70 9.72
N VAL A 323 -16.50 -12.09 8.49
CA VAL A 323 -17.58 -13.05 8.20
C VAL A 323 -17.16 -14.46 8.63
N GLY A 324 -17.81 -14.99 9.67
CA GLY A 324 -17.36 -16.23 10.32
C GLY A 324 -16.06 -16.06 11.12
N GLY A 325 -15.61 -14.82 11.32
CA GLY A 325 -14.46 -14.44 12.13
C GLY A 325 -14.90 -13.82 13.47
N GLN A 326 -14.14 -12.82 13.94
CA GLN A 326 -14.38 -12.13 15.21
C GLN A 326 -14.34 -10.61 15.01
N ASN A 327 -14.63 -9.86 16.07
CA ASN A 327 -14.51 -8.40 16.08
C ASN A 327 -13.06 -7.95 15.76
N LEU A 328 -12.91 -6.83 15.06
CA LEU A 328 -11.63 -6.12 14.99
C LEU A 328 -11.23 -5.54 16.35
N SER A 329 -10.01 -5.06 16.51
CA SER A 329 -9.64 -4.31 17.72
C SER A 329 -10.58 -3.12 17.94
N PHE A 330 -10.89 -2.83 19.19
CA PHE A 330 -11.48 -1.55 19.55
C PHE A 330 -10.39 -0.48 19.54
N GLN A 331 -10.57 0.56 18.72
CA GLN A 331 -9.48 1.43 18.33
C GLN A 331 -9.92 2.88 18.07
N VAL A 332 -8.93 3.77 17.93
CA VAL A 332 -9.10 5.17 17.56
C VAL A 332 -7.90 5.62 16.71
N HIS A 333 -8.14 6.49 15.73
CA HIS A 333 -7.09 7.12 14.92
C HIS A 333 -6.66 8.46 15.51
N PRO A 334 -5.38 8.85 15.39
CA PRO A 334 -4.92 10.14 15.87
C PRO A 334 -5.60 11.28 15.15
N VAL A 335 -5.89 12.34 15.89
CA VAL A 335 -6.31 13.61 15.30
C VAL A 335 -5.13 14.32 14.61
N THR A 336 -5.42 15.25 13.69
CA THR A 336 -4.43 15.82 12.77
C THR A 336 -3.26 16.52 13.45
N GLU A 337 -3.49 17.29 14.52
CA GLU A 337 -2.38 17.92 15.26
C GLU A 337 -1.52 16.89 15.99
N TYR A 338 -2.12 15.83 16.52
CA TYR A 338 -1.41 14.78 17.23
C TYR A 338 -0.46 14.02 16.32
N ILE A 339 -0.94 13.58 15.15
CA ILE A 339 -0.11 12.82 14.22
C ILE A 339 1.07 13.66 13.68
N GLN A 340 0.82 14.95 13.45
CA GLN A 340 1.85 15.91 13.02
C GLN A 340 2.92 16.11 14.09
N GLN A 341 2.51 16.35 15.34
CA GLN A 341 3.44 16.69 16.42
C GLN A 341 4.21 15.47 16.94
N GLN A 342 3.59 14.28 16.95
CA GLN A 342 4.20 13.09 17.55
C GLN A 342 4.96 12.22 16.54
N PHE A 343 4.51 12.15 15.28
CA PHE A 343 5.08 11.21 14.30
C PHE A 343 5.58 11.86 13.01
N GLY A 344 5.35 13.16 12.84
CA GLY A 344 5.85 13.93 11.69
C GLY A 344 5.03 13.75 10.40
N MET A 345 3.81 13.20 10.47
CA MET A 345 2.94 13.01 9.31
C MET A 345 1.92 14.14 9.16
N HIS A 346 1.67 14.62 7.94
CA HIS A 346 0.90 15.85 7.71
C HIS A 346 -0.63 15.70 7.66
N TYR A 347 -1.13 14.48 7.57
CA TYR A 347 -2.54 14.13 7.58
C TYR A 347 -2.71 12.78 8.27
N THR A 348 -3.93 12.47 8.68
CA THR A 348 -4.24 11.29 9.48
C THR A 348 -5.11 10.30 8.70
N GLN A 349 -5.29 9.12 9.28
CA GLN A 349 -6.27 8.14 8.85
C GLN A 349 -7.66 8.57 9.31
N ASP A 350 -8.31 9.38 8.49
CA ASP A 350 -9.76 9.44 8.47
C ASP A 350 -10.27 8.26 7.63
N GLU A 351 -11.26 7.53 8.13
CA GLU A 351 -11.76 6.32 7.48
C GLU A 351 -13.28 6.22 7.46
N SER A 352 -13.78 5.23 6.73
CA SER A 352 -15.19 4.89 6.70
C SER A 352 -15.35 3.40 6.40
N TYR A 353 -16.39 2.80 6.98
CA TYR A 353 -16.78 1.43 6.69
C TYR A 353 -17.99 1.43 5.77
N TYR A 354 -17.74 1.11 4.51
CA TYR A 354 -18.79 0.74 3.58
C TYR A 354 -19.04 -0.76 3.70
N ILE A 355 -20.26 -1.16 4.07
CA ILE A 355 -20.59 -2.56 4.28
C ILE A 355 -20.87 -3.22 2.94
N LEU A 356 -19.88 -3.92 2.38
CA LEU A 356 -20.02 -4.66 1.13
C LEU A 356 -20.92 -5.89 1.30
N ASP A 357 -20.88 -6.53 2.47
CA ASP A 357 -21.77 -7.63 2.86
C ASP A 357 -21.90 -7.72 4.39
N ALA A 358 -23.01 -8.29 4.88
CA ALA A 358 -23.24 -8.45 6.32
C ALA A 358 -24.14 -9.65 6.64
N GLN A 359 -23.74 -10.44 7.62
CA GLN A 359 -24.56 -11.50 8.20
C GLN A 359 -25.68 -10.92 9.08
N PRO A 360 -26.81 -11.64 9.26
CA PRO A 360 -27.83 -11.25 10.21
C PRO A 360 -27.25 -11.03 11.62
N GLY A 361 -27.49 -9.85 12.19
CA GLY A 361 -26.99 -9.49 13.52
C GLY A 361 -25.59 -8.86 13.54
N ALA A 362 -24.95 -8.65 12.38
CA ALA A 362 -23.69 -7.92 12.29
C ALA A 362 -23.83 -6.48 12.81
N THR A 363 -22.76 -5.97 13.40
CA THR A 363 -22.71 -4.64 14.01
C THR A 363 -21.41 -3.91 13.68
N VAL A 364 -21.47 -2.58 13.75
CA VAL A 364 -20.30 -1.71 13.84
C VAL A 364 -20.35 -0.99 15.18
N TYR A 365 -19.25 -1.05 15.92
CA TYR A 365 -19.06 -0.28 17.13
C TYR A 365 -18.61 1.12 16.75
N LEU A 366 -19.31 2.16 17.22
CA LEU A 366 -19.03 3.54 16.79
C LEU A 366 -19.41 4.57 17.85
N GLY A 367 -18.42 5.28 18.37
CA GLY A 367 -18.56 6.28 19.42
C GLY A 367 -19.04 5.73 20.76
N THR A 368 -19.15 6.63 21.74
CA THR A 368 -19.51 6.27 23.11
C THR A 368 -21.02 6.32 23.34
N LYS A 369 -21.52 5.63 24.36
CA LYS A 369 -22.92 5.77 24.77
C LYS A 369 -23.18 7.14 25.38
N THR A 370 -24.31 7.78 25.07
CA THR A 370 -24.72 9.04 25.70
C THR A 370 -24.69 8.92 27.23
N GLY A 371 -24.03 9.88 27.89
CA GLY A 371 -23.84 9.89 29.34
C GLY A 371 -22.57 9.18 29.84
N THR A 372 -21.80 8.55 28.95
CA THR A 372 -20.48 7.98 29.27
C THR A 372 -19.56 9.04 29.87
N GLN A 373 -19.00 8.73 31.04
CA GLN A 373 -17.98 9.58 31.67
C GLN A 373 -16.58 9.17 31.19
N PRO A 374 -15.79 10.08 30.58
CA PRO A 374 -14.46 9.76 30.04
C PRO A 374 -13.56 9.03 31.02
N GLN A 375 -13.49 9.51 32.27
CA GLN A 375 -12.62 8.93 33.30
C GLN A 375 -13.03 7.51 33.68
N GLU A 376 -14.33 7.19 33.64
CA GLU A 376 -14.81 5.84 33.96
C GLU A 376 -14.43 4.84 32.86
N MET A 377 -14.62 5.21 31.59
CA MET A 377 -14.25 4.36 30.46
C MET A 377 -12.73 4.15 30.39
N LEU A 378 -11.94 5.20 30.60
CA LEU A 378 -10.48 5.09 30.62
C LEU A 378 -10.00 4.20 31.78
N ALA A 379 -10.53 4.36 32.99
CA ALA A 379 -10.19 3.49 34.11
C ALA A 379 -10.57 2.02 33.84
N ASP A 380 -11.68 1.79 33.12
CA ASP A 380 -12.11 0.46 32.69
C ASP A 380 -11.13 -0.18 31.70
N LEU A 381 -10.71 0.58 30.68
CA LEU A 381 -9.69 0.17 29.70
C LEU A 381 -8.34 -0.11 30.38
N GLU A 382 -7.91 0.74 31.32
CA GLU A 382 -6.68 0.55 32.07
C GLU A 382 -6.72 -0.72 32.94
N ALA A 383 -7.85 -0.98 33.61
CA ALA A 383 -8.05 -2.22 34.36
C ALA A 383 -8.01 -3.45 33.44
N ALA A 384 -8.58 -3.35 32.24
CA ALA A 384 -8.51 -4.41 31.24
C ALA A 384 -7.08 -4.65 30.74
N GLN A 385 -6.32 -3.59 30.47
CA GLN A 385 -4.92 -3.68 30.10
C GLN A 385 -4.05 -4.33 31.18
N ARG A 386 -4.37 -4.10 32.47
CA ARG A 386 -3.70 -4.77 33.60
C ARG A 386 -4.14 -6.23 33.81
N GLY A 387 -5.12 -6.72 33.04
CA GLY A 387 -5.67 -8.07 33.16
C GLY A 387 -6.56 -8.27 34.40
N GLU A 388 -7.05 -7.18 35.00
CA GLU A 388 -7.90 -7.25 36.20
C GLU A 388 -9.33 -7.69 35.86
N LYS A 389 -9.80 -7.38 34.65
CA LYS A 389 -11.13 -7.71 34.10
C LYS A 389 -11.17 -7.51 32.59
N SER A 390 -12.24 -7.92 31.92
CA SER A 390 -12.53 -7.49 30.54
C SER A 390 -13.10 -6.07 30.51
N PHE A 391 -12.91 -5.36 29.39
CA PHE A 391 -13.53 -4.05 29.17
C PHE A 391 -15.05 -4.19 29.00
N ASP A 392 -15.83 -3.34 29.68
CA ASP A 392 -17.30 -3.33 29.61
C ASP A 392 -17.79 -2.52 28.39
N ASP A 393 -17.56 -3.06 27.19
CA ASP A 393 -17.95 -2.45 25.92
C ASP A 393 -19.45 -2.13 25.86
N VAL A 394 -20.29 -3.00 26.40
CA VAL A 394 -21.75 -2.82 26.48
C VAL A 394 -22.11 -1.57 27.28
N ARG A 395 -21.39 -1.23 28.35
CA ARG A 395 -21.66 0.00 29.11
C ARG A 395 -21.23 1.26 28.37
N PHE A 396 -20.10 1.22 27.66
CA PHE A 396 -19.44 2.45 27.20
C PHE A 396 -19.59 2.76 25.70
N VAL A 397 -19.83 1.77 24.84
CA VAL A 397 -19.71 1.92 23.39
C VAL A 397 -21.02 1.58 22.69
N ASN A 398 -21.35 2.31 21.62
CA ASN A 398 -22.52 1.95 20.80
C ASN A 398 -22.19 0.74 19.93
N ALA A 399 -23.09 -0.24 19.88
CA ALA A 399 -23.09 -1.30 18.88
C ALA A 399 -24.26 -1.06 17.91
N ILE A 400 -23.96 -0.63 16.70
CA ILE A 400 -24.94 -0.18 15.71
C ILE A 400 -25.16 -1.32 14.69
N PRO A 401 -26.40 -1.76 14.42
CA PRO A 401 -26.67 -2.78 13.42
C PRO A 401 -26.13 -2.38 12.04
N ALA A 402 -25.48 -3.32 11.37
CA ALA A 402 -24.91 -3.13 10.04
C ALA A 402 -25.63 -4.00 9.00
N ARG A 403 -25.88 -3.43 7.82
CA ARG A 403 -26.49 -4.10 6.68
C ARG A 403 -25.69 -3.82 5.42
N LYS A 404 -25.82 -4.69 4.42
CA LYS A 404 -25.25 -4.46 3.09
C LYS A 404 -25.63 -3.07 2.58
N HIS A 405 -24.63 -2.33 2.10
CA HIS A 405 -24.70 -0.96 1.61
C HIS A 405 -24.93 0.13 2.68
N ASP A 406 -24.89 -0.20 3.96
CA ASP A 406 -24.71 0.83 4.99
C ASP A 406 -23.31 1.46 4.88
N HIS A 407 -23.18 2.70 5.32
CA HIS A 407 -21.94 3.46 5.31
C HIS A 407 -21.76 4.18 6.65
N PHE A 408 -20.71 3.79 7.39
CA PHE A 408 -20.35 4.35 8.68
C PHE A 408 -19.10 5.22 8.54
N LEU A 409 -19.18 6.48 8.95
CA LEU A 409 -18.08 7.43 8.87
C LEU A 409 -17.27 7.40 10.17
N ILE A 410 -15.95 7.49 10.06
CA ILE A 410 -15.03 7.34 11.18
C ILE A 410 -13.95 8.44 11.07
N PRO A 411 -14.33 9.71 11.27
CA PRO A 411 -13.36 10.79 11.32
C PRO A 411 -12.44 10.59 12.53
N ALA A 412 -11.19 11.03 12.41
CA ALA A 412 -10.18 10.87 13.43
C ALA A 412 -10.63 11.32 14.83
N GLY A 413 -10.21 10.57 15.85
CA GLY A 413 -10.67 10.70 17.23
C GLY A 413 -11.96 9.95 17.57
N THR A 414 -12.64 9.34 16.60
CA THR A 414 -13.83 8.51 16.86
C THR A 414 -13.41 7.09 17.27
N VAL A 415 -13.85 6.64 18.45
CA VAL A 415 -13.66 5.24 18.86
C VAL A 415 -14.55 4.31 18.04
N HIS A 416 -14.00 3.19 17.56
CA HIS A 416 -14.74 2.31 16.66
C HIS A 416 -14.18 0.88 16.64
N CYS A 417 -14.96 -0.04 16.07
CA CYS A 417 -14.56 -1.41 15.76
C CYS A 417 -15.56 -2.02 14.76
N SER A 418 -15.05 -2.72 13.74
CA SER A 418 -15.91 -3.58 12.92
C SER A 418 -16.24 -4.87 13.68
N GLY A 419 -17.53 -5.12 13.92
CA GLY A 419 -18.00 -6.30 14.61
C GLY A 419 -17.92 -7.56 13.75
N ALA A 420 -18.12 -8.72 14.36
CA ALA A 420 -18.18 -9.99 13.65
C ALA A 420 -19.33 -10.02 12.63
N GLY A 421 -19.11 -10.70 11.51
CA GLY A 421 -20.14 -10.93 10.48
C GLY A 421 -20.21 -9.88 9.38
N THR A 422 -19.23 -9.00 9.21
CA THR A 422 -19.20 -7.97 8.16
C THR A 422 -18.10 -8.22 7.13
N MET A 423 -18.39 -7.90 5.87
CA MET A 423 -17.39 -7.60 4.85
C MET A 423 -17.35 -6.09 4.68
N VAL A 424 -16.32 -5.45 5.22
CA VAL A 424 -16.13 -4.02 5.10
C VAL A 424 -15.25 -3.74 3.91
N LEU A 425 -15.70 -2.85 3.03
CA LEU A 425 -14.84 -2.06 2.17
C LEU A 425 -14.49 -0.78 2.94
N GLU A 426 -13.29 -0.73 3.49
CA GLU A 426 -12.78 0.43 4.17
C GLU A 426 -12.31 1.45 3.13
N ILE A 427 -12.87 2.65 3.18
CA ILE A 427 -12.43 3.78 2.35
C ILE A 427 -11.79 4.79 3.30
N SER A 428 -10.49 5.01 3.15
CA SER A 428 -9.73 5.77 4.13
C SER A 428 -8.55 6.53 3.54
N ALA A 429 -7.99 7.44 4.33
CA ALA A 429 -6.73 8.09 4.02
C ALA A 429 -5.56 7.13 4.27
N THR A 430 -4.50 7.24 3.47
CA THR A 430 -3.36 6.30 3.43
C THR A 430 -2.48 6.14 4.70
N PRO A 431 -2.48 6.98 5.75
CA PRO A 431 -1.66 6.76 6.97
C PRO A 431 -2.03 5.50 7.80
N TYR A 432 -2.04 4.30 7.20
CA TYR A 432 -2.66 3.07 7.72
C TYR A 432 -2.01 2.47 8.96
N ILE A 433 -0.73 2.79 9.21
CA ILE A 433 -0.03 2.26 10.38
C ILE A 433 -0.60 2.84 11.68
N PHE A 434 -1.21 4.04 11.67
CA PHE A 434 -1.60 4.80 12.86
C PHE A 434 -2.98 4.40 13.41
N THR A 435 -3.03 3.18 13.95
CA THR A 435 -4.21 2.65 14.65
C THR A 435 -3.93 2.45 16.13
N PHE A 436 -4.51 3.29 16.99
CA PHE A 436 -4.38 3.14 18.44
C PHE A 436 -5.42 2.17 18.98
N LYS A 437 -5.03 0.90 19.03
CA LYS A 437 -5.80 -0.16 19.69
C LYS A 437 -5.96 0.16 21.17
N LEU A 438 -7.19 0.30 21.63
CA LEU A 438 -7.55 0.56 23.02
C LEU A 438 -7.79 -0.75 23.79
N TRP A 439 -8.43 -1.72 23.12
CA TRP A 439 -8.70 -3.05 23.65
C TRP A 439 -8.87 -4.05 22.51
N ASP A 440 -8.62 -5.33 22.79
CA ASP A 440 -8.59 -6.37 21.78
C ASP A 440 -9.30 -7.67 22.16
N TRP A 441 -10.38 -7.57 22.94
CA TRP A 441 -11.25 -8.71 23.28
C TRP A 441 -10.53 -9.82 24.05
N ASP A 442 -9.53 -9.44 24.85
CA ASP A 442 -8.70 -10.34 25.66
C ASP A 442 -7.96 -11.42 24.84
N ARG A 443 -7.70 -11.11 23.57
CA ARG A 443 -7.05 -12.02 22.62
C ARG A 443 -5.53 -11.92 22.67
N LEU A 444 -4.91 -13.04 22.33
CA LEU A 444 -3.50 -13.11 21.99
C LEU A 444 -3.31 -12.90 20.49
N GLY A 445 -2.15 -12.39 20.10
CA GLY A 445 -1.69 -12.34 18.72
C GLY A 445 -1.47 -13.74 18.14
N MET A 446 -1.20 -13.79 16.83
CA MET A 446 -0.83 -15.04 16.14
C MET A 446 0.49 -15.64 16.68
N ASP A 447 1.29 -14.82 17.36
CA ASP A 447 2.53 -15.16 18.06
C ASP A 447 2.29 -15.70 19.49
N GLY A 448 1.04 -15.72 19.97
CA GLY A 448 0.67 -16.13 21.31
C GLY A 448 0.95 -15.08 22.40
N LEU A 449 1.33 -13.85 22.04
CA LEU A 449 1.57 -12.76 22.98
C LEU A 449 0.37 -11.78 23.02
N PRO A 450 0.14 -11.03 24.11
CA PRO A 450 -0.85 -9.96 24.10
C PRO A 450 -0.57 -8.96 22.96
N ARG A 451 -1.60 -8.61 22.19
CA ARG A 451 -1.43 -7.61 21.13
C ARG A 451 -1.13 -6.23 21.74
N PRO A 452 -0.27 -5.41 21.11
CA PRO A 452 -0.02 -4.06 21.59
C PRO A 452 -1.32 -3.26 21.69
N VAL A 453 -1.55 -2.66 22.85
CA VAL A 453 -2.56 -1.60 23.07
C VAL A 453 -1.83 -0.29 23.30
N HIS A 454 -2.40 0.80 22.79
CA HIS A 454 -1.80 2.13 22.75
C HIS A 454 -2.66 3.12 23.53
N LEU A 455 -3.08 2.74 24.75
CA LEU A 455 -4.02 3.51 25.55
C LEU A 455 -3.50 4.93 25.87
N GLU A 456 -2.19 5.08 26.07
CA GLU A 456 -1.55 6.38 26.31
C GLU A 456 -1.67 7.34 25.12
N HIS A 457 -1.56 6.83 23.89
CA HIS A 457 -1.82 7.61 22.69
C HIS A 457 -3.34 7.84 22.50
N GLY A 458 -4.12 6.77 22.64
CA GLY A 458 -5.56 6.77 22.47
C GLY A 458 -6.29 7.81 23.33
N LYS A 459 -5.97 7.87 24.63
CA LYS A 459 -6.63 8.81 25.56
C LYS A 459 -6.41 10.29 25.22
N GLN A 460 -5.37 10.61 24.43
CA GLN A 460 -5.09 11.99 24.00
C GLN A 460 -5.94 12.42 22.80
N VAL A 461 -6.51 11.46 22.06
CA VAL A 461 -7.12 11.73 20.75
C VAL A 461 -8.61 11.41 20.69
N ILE A 462 -9.18 10.72 21.69
CA ILE A 462 -10.62 10.43 21.73
C ILE A 462 -11.43 11.74 21.76
N ASP A 463 -12.29 11.90 20.76
CA ASP A 463 -13.30 12.95 20.73
C ASP A 463 -14.54 12.49 21.50
N TRP A 464 -14.63 12.91 22.76
CA TRP A 464 -15.73 12.55 23.67
C TRP A 464 -17.09 13.16 23.30
N GLN A 465 -17.15 14.05 22.30
CA GLN A 465 -18.43 14.57 21.78
C GLN A 465 -19.14 13.56 20.88
N ARG A 466 -18.44 12.50 20.43
CA ARG A 466 -18.96 11.44 19.56
C ARG A 466 -19.81 10.43 20.33
N ASP A 467 -20.86 10.91 20.98
CA ASP A 467 -21.81 10.08 21.74
C ASP A 467 -22.91 9.47 20.84
N THR A 468 -23.83 8.68 21.41
CA THR A 468 -24.89 8.00 20.63
C THR A 468 -25.69 8.95 19.75
N ALA A 469 -26.19 10.05 20.32
CA ALA A 469 -27.04 10.98 19.58
C ALA A 469 -26.25 11.67 18.47
N TRP A 470 -25.02 12.08 18.76
CA TRP A 470 -24.17 12.75 17.79
C TRP A 470 -23.78 11.80 16.65
N VAL A 471 -23.34 10.58 16.96
CA VAL A 471 -22.93 9.57 15.98
C VAL A 471 -24.08 9.19 15.05
N MET A 472 -25.26 8.89 15.59
CA MET A 472 -26.42 8.51 14.78
C MET A 472 -26.84 9.63 13.83
N ASN A 473 -26.70 10.89 14.24
CA ASN A 473 -27.06 12.04 13.41
C ASN A 473 -26.00 12.38 12.36
N ASN A 474 -24.72 12.08 12.59
CA ASN A 474 -23.63 12.63 11.78
C ASN A 474 -22.76 11.58 11.07
N LEU A 475 -22.73 10.33 11.54
CA LEU A 475 -21.78 9.32 11.04
C LEU A 475 -22.45 8.05 10.50
N VAL A 476 -23.73 7.83 10.76
CA VAL A 476 -24.43 6.62 10.28
C VAL A 476 -25.27 6.98 9.07
N ASN A 477 -25.01 6.34 7.93
CA ASN A 477 -25.83 6.43 6.72
C ASN A 477 -26.17 7.88 6.32
N ARG A 478 -25.16 8.77 6.34
CA ARG A 478 -25.28 10.13 5.82
C ARG A 478 -25.38 10.10 4.29
N ILE A 479 -26.55 9.70 3.80
CA ILE A 479 -26.86 9.51 2.39
C ILE A 479 -27.70 10.70 1.94
N GLU A 480 -27.24 11.38 0.90
CA GLU A 480 -27.92 12.51 0.28
C GLU A 480 -28.02 12.24 -1.22
N PRO A 481 -29.24 12.07 -1.77
CA PRO A 481 -29.46 12.02 -3.21
C PRO A 481 -29.02 13.33 -3.86
N LEU A 482 -28.35 13.24 -5.01
CA LEU A 482 -27.82 14.41 -5.71
C LEU A 482 -28.46 14.58 -7.08
N GLU A 483 -28.31 13.55 -7.90
CA GLU A 483 -28.67 13.56 -9.30
C GLU A 483 -29.25 12.20 -9.69
N GLU A 484 -30.14 12.21 -10.67
CA GLU A 484 -30.67 11.02 -11.30
C GLU A 484 -30.86 11.28 -12.80
N GLY A 485 -30.78 10.22 -13.58
CA GLY A 485 -30.98 10.24 -15.01
C GLY A 485 -31.61 8.94 -15.49
N ASP A 486 -31.66 8.75 -16.80
CA ASP A 486 -32.24 7.54 -17.38
C ASP A 486 -31.45 6.30 -16.95
N GLY A 487 -32.06 5.47 -16.11
CA GLY A 487 -31.47 4.24 -15.61
C GLY A 487 -30.36 4.42 -14.57
N TRP A 488 -30.11 5.60 -14.01
CA TRP A 488 -29.10 5.79 -12.96
C TRP A 488 -29.46 6.85 -11.91
N ARG A 489 -28.88 6.72 -10.70
CA ARG A 489 -28.91 7.74 -9.64
C ARG A 489 -27.56 7.84 -8.93
N GLU A 490 -27.20 9.03 -8.46
CA GLU A 490 -26.02 9.31 -7.65
C GLU A 490 -26.42 9.80 -6.26
N GLU A 491 -25.73 9.25 -5.26
CA GLU A 491 -25.90 9.57 -3.85
C GLU A 491 -24.54 9.99 -3.30
N ARG A 492 -24.51 11.13 -2.58
CA ARG A 492 -23.40 11.41 -1.67
C ARG A 492 -23.55 10.51 -0.47
N THR A 493 -22.47 9.84 -0.10
CA THR A 493 -22.41 9.05 1.13
C THR A 493 -21.05 9.25 1.77
N GLY A 494 -20.87 8.85 3.03
CA GLY A 494 -19.52 8.77 3.60
C GLY A 494 -18.71 10.06 3.70
N LEU A 495 -19.31 11.26 3.61
CA LEU A 495 -18.58 12.53 3.73
C LEU A 495 -18.82 13.17 5.10
N HIS A 496 -17.83 13.09 5.98
CA HIS A 496 -17.79 13.93 7.16
C HIS A 496 -17.02 15.22 6.84
N GLU A 497 -17.41 16.35 7.43
CA GLU A 497 -16.85 17.66 7.08
C GLU A 497 -15.34 17.79 7.33
N ARG A 498 -14.76 16.94 8.18
CA ARG A 498 -13.31 16.89 8.45
C ARG A 498 -12.52 16.04 7.45
N GLU A 499 -13.19 15.14 6.73
CA GLU A 499 -12.56 14.20 5.81
C GLU A 499 -12.37 14.87 4.45
N PHE A 500 -11.20 14.71 3.84
CA PHE A 500 -10.95 15.26 2.52
C PHE A 500 -11.39 14.33 1.38
N ILE A 501 -11.73 13.09 1.70
CA ILE A 501 -12.20 12.10 0.73
C ILE A 501 -13.69 12.31 0.53
N GLU A 502 -14.09 12.64 -0.68
CA GLU A 502 -15.49 12.63 -1.11
C GLU A 502 -15.84 11.23 -1.58
N THR A 503 -16.98 10.68 -1.15
CA THR A 503 -17.50 9.45 -1.72
C THR A 503 -18.88 9.64 -2.36
N ARG A 504 -19.06 9.06 -3.54
CA ARG A 504 -20.33 9.03 -4.27
C ARG A 504 -20.66 7.61 -4.67
N ARG A 505 -21.89 7.20 -4.37
CA ARG A 505 -22.43 5.93 -4.79
C ARG A 505 -23.32 6.13 -6.01
N HIS A 506 -23.09 5.37 -7.06
CA HIS A 506 -23.91 5.40 -8.27
C HIS A 506 -24.62 4.06 -8.38
N TRP A 507 -25.94 4.09 -8.56
CA TRP A 507 -26.74 2.92 -8.88
C TRP A 507 -27.18 3.04 -10.33
N PHE A 508 -26.99 1.99 -11.14
CA PHE A 508 -27.21 2.11 -12.58
C PHE A 508 -27.63 0.81 -13.26
N THR A 509 -28.44 0.95 -14.30
CA THR A 509 -28.88 -0.08 -15.27
C THR A 509 -28.60 0.35 -16.71
N ALA A 510 -28.16 1.60 -16.88
CA ALA A 510 -27.76 2.22 -18.14
C ALA A 510 -26.37 2.86 -17.96
N PRO A 511 -25.69 3.26 -19.06
CA PRO A 511 -24.39 3.90 -18.97
C PRO A 511 -24.40 5.23 -18.19
N VAL A 512 -23.38 5.43 -17.35
CA VAL A 512 -23.17 6.65 -16.55
C VAL A 512 -21.87 7.32 -16.96
N THR A 513 -21.92 8.62 -17.29
CA THR A 513 -20.73 9.42 -17.57
C THR A 513 -20.16 9.98 -16.26
N HIS A 514 -18.84 9.91 -16.13
CA HIS A 514 -18.10 10.44 -14.99
C HIS A 514 -16.93 11.29 -15.47
N HIS A 515 -16.42 12.13 -14.57
CA HIS A 515 -15.24 12.94 -14.82
C HIS A 515 -14.27 12.85 -13.63
N THR A 516 -12.98 12.89 -13.94
CA THR A 516 -11.90 13.02 -12.95
C THR A 516 -11.80 14.44 -12.38
N HIS A 517 -12.31 15.42 -13.11
CA HIS A 517 -12.17 16.85 -12.79
C HIS A 517 -10.73 17.28 -12.44
N GLY A 518 -9.75 16.60 -13.07
CA GLY A 518 -8.33 16.85 -12.84
C GLY A 518 -7.76 16.28 -11.54
N GLY A 519 -8.47 15.36 -10.87
CA GLY A 519 -7.97 14.58 -9.74
C GLY A 519 -8.14 13.08 -9.96
N VAL A 520 -7.39 12.24 -9.24
CA VAL A 520 -7.56 10.78 -9.29
C VAL A 520 -8.91 10.35 -8.70
N ASN A 521 -9.58 9.41 -9.36
CA ASN A 521 -10.73 8.71 -8.80
C ASN A 521 -10.36 7.27 -8.47
N VAL A 522 -10.78 6.77 -7.32
CA VAL A 522 -10.71 5.36 -6.94
C VAL A 522 -12.13 4.82 -6.84
N LEU A 523 -12.41 3.68 -7.46
CA LEU A 523 -13.76 3.12 -7.53
C LEU A 523 -13.77 1.65 -7.18
N ASN A 524 -14.87 1.16 -6.61
CA ASN A 524 -15.14 -0.26 -6.43
C ASN A 524 -16.51 -0.63 -7.01
N LEU A 525 -16.63 -1.80 -7.67
CA LEU A 525 -17.92 -2.35 -8.09
C LEU A 525 -18.58 -3.08 -6.92
N ILE A 526 -19.48 -2.39 -6.24
CA ILE A 526 -20.10 -2.81 -4.97
C ILE A 526 -21.43 -3.56 -5.13
N GLU A 527 -22.02 -3.59 -6.32
CA GLU A 527 -23.21 -4.38 -6.66
C GLU A 527 -23.23 -4.74 -8.15
N GLY A 528 -23.76 -5.92 -8.46
CA GLY A 528 -23.79 -6.50 -9.81
C GLY A 528 -22.47 -7.18 -10.21
N GLU A 529 -22.52 -8.07 -11.19
CA GLU A 529 -21.42 -9.00 -11.39
C GLU A 529 -20.22 -8.45 -12.20
N GLU A 530 -20.46 -7.59 -13.19
CA GLU A 530 -19.39 -6.96 -13.99
C GLU A 530 -19.86 -5.67 -14.68
N ALA A 531 -18.95 -4.71 -14.80
CA ALA A 531 -19.13 -3.47 -15.55
C ALA A 531 -17.99 -3.26 -16.55
N ARG A 532 -18.21 -2.34 -17.48
CA ARG A 532 -17.21 -1.90 -18.45
C ARG A 532 -16.98 -0.40 -18.32
N VAL A 533 -15.71 -0.01 -18.19
CA VAL A 533 -15.24 1.37 -18.19
C VAL A 533 -14.72 1.71 -19.58
N GLU A 534 -15.20 2.79 -20.18
CA GLU A 534 -14.88 3.18 -21.55
C GLU A 534 -14.53 4.66 -21.64
N SER A 535 -13.65 5.00 -22.59
CA SER A 535 -13.43 6.38 -22.99
C SER A 535 -14.46 6.78 -24.05
N PRO A 536 -15.29 7.80 -23.84
CA PRO A 536 -16.20 8.29 -24.89
C PRO A 536 -15.47 8.71 -26.18
N GLY A 537 -14.23 9.18 -26.06
CA GLY A 537 -13.37 9.55 -27.20
C GLY A 537 -12.42 8.45 -27.69
N GLY A 538 -12.47 7.25 -27.11
CA GLY A 538 -11.58 6.14 -27.48
C GLY A 538 -10.11 6.34 -27.09
N ALA A 539 -9.84 7.10 -26.03
CA ALA A 539 -8.46 7.37 -25.56
C ALA A 539 -7.77 6.14 -24.94
N PHE A 540 -8.54 5.15 -24.50
CA PHE A 540 -8.05 3.87 -23.99
C PHE A 540 -9.02 2.74 -24.35
N GLU A 541 -8.49 1.52 -24.41
CA GLU A 541 -9.26 0.30 -24.66
C GLU A 541 -10.23 0.00 -23.49
N PRO A 542 -11.45 -0.50 -23.76
CA PRO A 542 -12.42 -0.81 -22.71
C PRO A 542 -11.84 -1.67 -21.58
N PHE A 543 -12.10 -1.26 -20.35
CA PHE A 543 -11.59 -1.88 -19.14
C PHE A 543 -12.74 -2.57 -18.40
N ILE A 544 -12.66 -3.89 -18.22
CA ILE A 544 -13.68 -4.69 -17.54
C ILE A 544 -13.36 -4.75 -16.06
N VAL A 545 -14.38 -4.55 -15.22
CA VAL A 545 -14.29 -4.69 -13.77
C VAL A 545 -15.36 -5.66 -13.29
N HIS A 546 -15.00 -6.50 -12.33
CA HIS A 546 -15.89 -7.48 -11.71
C HIS A 546 -16.28 -7.06 -10.30
N TYR A 547 -17.30 -7.72 -9.75
CA TYR A 547 -17.76 -7.47 -8.39
C TYR A 547 -16.61 -7.47 -7.38
N ALA A 548 -16.63 -6.49 -6.49
CA ALA A 548 -15.64 -6.20 -5.46
C ALA A 548 -14.25 -5.81 -5.96
N GLU A 549 -14.01 -5.63 -7.26
CA GLU A 549 -12.73 -5.11 -7.74
C GLU A 549 -12.65 -3.59 -7.55
N THR A 550 -11.59 -3.14 -6.87
CA THR A 550 -11.21 -1.72 -6.85
C THR A 550 -10.33 -1.38 -8.04
N PHE A 551 -10.56 -0.23 -8.66
CA PHE A 551 -9.79 0.28 -9.79
C PHE A 551 -9.54 1.79 -9.68
N ILE A 552 -8.45 2.23 -10.29
CA ILE A 552 -7.98 3.61 -10.28
C ILE A 552 -8.23 4.22 -11.66
N ILE A 553 -8.79 5.44 -11.67
CA ILE A 553 -8.88 6.30 -12.84
C ILE A 553 -7.94 7.49 -12.63
N PRO A 554 -6.77 7.52 -13.31
CA PRO A 554 -5.84 8.63 -13.25
C PRO A 554 -6.48 9.98 -13.60
N ALA A 555 -5.97 11.06 -13.01
CA ALA A 555 -6.42 12.41 -13.29
C ALA A 555 -6.40 12.77 -14.79
N SER A 556 -5.38 12.29 -15.52
CA SER A 556 -5.22 12.50 -16.97
C SER A 556 -6.30 11.87 -17.85
N VAL A 557 -7.10 10.93 -17.34
CA VAL A 557 -8.18 10.30 -18.12
C VAL A 557 -9.29 11.30 -18.47
N GLY A 558 -9.60 12.23 -17.57
CA GLY A 558 -10.67 13.22 -17.81
C GLY A 558 -12.06 12.57 -17.76
N GLU A 559 -12.71 12.43 -18.91
CA GLU A 559 -14.05 11.85 -19.03
C GLU A 559 -14.00 10.35 -19.28
N TYR A 560 -14.85 9.59 -18.59
CA TYR A 560 -15.02 8.16 -18.77
C TYR A 560 -16.48 7.75 -18.53
N ARG A 561 -16.86 6.57 -19.02
CA ARG A 561 -18.22 6.03 -18.89
C ARG A 561 -18.18 4.65 -18.27
N ILE A 562 -19.09 4.38 -17.33
CA ILE A 562 -19.29 3.05 -16.75
C ILE A 562 -20.64 2.51 -17.20
N SER A 563 -20.65 1.30 -17.75
CA SER A 563 -21.87 0.66 -18.25
C SER A 563 -21.99 -0.77 -17.73
N PRO A 564 -23.22 -1.30 -17.56
CA PRO A 564 -23.41 -2.74 -17.39
C PRO A 564 -22.82 -3.50 -18.59
N TRP A 565 -22.17 -4.63 -18.32
CA TRP A 565 -21.48 -5.42 -19.35
C TRP A 565 -21.68 -6.91 -19.12
N GLY A 566 -21.55 -7.73 -20.18
CA GLY A 566 -21.77 -9.18 -20.21
C GLY A 566 -22.76 -9.71 -19.16
N LYS A 567 -22.29 -10.31 -18.06
CA LYS A 567 -23.18 -10.86 -16.99
C LYS A 567 -23.84 -9.82 -16.09
N GLY A 568 -23.31 -8.60 -16.01
CA GLY A 568 -23.98 -7.47 -15.38
C GLY A 568 -25.11 -6.89 -16.22
N MET A 569 -25.27 -7.29 -17.50
CA MET A 569 -26.42 -6.86 -18.30
C MET A 569 -27.73 -7.30 -17.65
N ASN A 570 -28.72 -6.40 -17.64
CA ASN A 570 -30.04 -6.57 -16.98
C ASN A 570 -29.99 -6.69 -15.45
N GLN A 571 -28.84 -6.42 -14.81
CA GLN A 571 -28.73 -6.25 -13.38
C GLN A 571 -28.74 -4.75 -13.05
N GLN A 572 -29.19 -4.41 -11.84
CA GLN A 572 -28.85 -3.12 -11.25
C GLN A 572 -27.45 -3.24 -10.67
N LEU A 573 -26.53 -2.42 -11.14
CA LEU A 573 -25.16 -2.34 -10.65
C LEU A 573 -25.02 -1.17 -9.70
N ALA A 574 -23.96 -1.19 -8.91
CA ALA A 574 -23.52 -0.01 -8.18
C ALA A 574 -22.02 0.10 -8.10
N THR A 575 -21.52 1.33 -8.17
CA THR A 575 -20.14 1.68 -7.86
C THR A 575 -20.09 2.66 -6.69
N ILE A 576 -19.07 2.55 -5.86
CA ILE A 576 -18.67 3.63 -4.95
C ILE A 576 -17.40 4.27 -5.49
N LYS A 577 -17.41 5.59 -5.64
CA LYS A 577 -16.33 6.42 -6.20
C LYS A 577 -15.80 7.32 -5.10
N ALA A 578 -14.49 7.34 -4.89
CA ALA A 578 -13.79 8.19 -3.95
C ALA A 578 -12.80 9.11 -4.67
N TRP A 579 -12.66 10.36 -4.22
CA TRP A 579 -11.63 11.28 -4.68
C TRP A 579 -11.31 12.33 -3.62
N VAL A 580 -10.19 13.06 -3.78
CA VAL A 580 -9.83 14.18 -2.89
C VAL A 580 -10.61 15.44 -3.29
N ARG A 581 -11.40 16.00 -2.38
CA ARG A 581 -12.08 17.29 -2.61
C ARG A 581 -11.08 18.44 -2.65
N GLY A 582 -11.37 19.40 -3.54
CA GLY A 582 -10.52 20.56 -3.82
C GLY A 582 -10.58 21.68 -2.81
#